data_AF-A0A066Z618-F1
#
_entry.id   AF-A0A066Z618-F1
#
_cell.length_a   1.000
_cell.length_b   1.000
_cell.length_c   1.000
_cell.angle_alpha   90.00
_cell.angle_beta   90.00
_cell.angle_gamma   90.00
#
_symmetry.space_group_name_H-M   'P 1'
#
loop_
_entity.id
_entity.type
_entity.pdbx_description
1 polymer ?
#
loop_
_entity_poly.entity_id
_entity_poly.type
_entity_poly.pdbx_seq_one_letter_code
_entity_poly.pdbx_strand_id
1 'polypeptide(L)'
;MTDHQVSSNQVYEACHPGDGKRRIRIIAVHGNRAEIETIGRRSALRRFILLNTLHASATTSTGRPRRTGYRLVGLLGEPPERSPTT
;
A
#
# COMPACT_ATOMS: atom_id res chain seq x y z
N MET A 1 9.86 5.37 -13.64
CA MET A 1 8.75 4.95 -12.77
C MET A 1 8.87 3.45 -12.65
N THR A 2 9.00 2.90 -11.45
CA THR A 2 9.02 1.44 -11.30
C THR A 2 7.62 0.94 -11.62
N ASP A 3 7.50 0.18 -12.70
CA ASP A 3 6.25 -0.41 -13.20
C ASP A 3 5.81 -1.49 -12.21
N HIS A 4 5.18 -1.06 -11.12
CA HIS A 4 4.65 -1.97 -10.11
C HIS A 4 3.24 -2.38 -10.52
N GLN A 5 3.05 -3.66 -10.82
CA GLN A 5 1.73 -4.18 -11.12
C GLN A 5 0.87 -4.24 -9.84
N VAL A 6 -0.16 -3.41 -9.81
CA VAL A 6 -1.15 -3.40 -8.73
C VAL A 6 -2.17 -4.51 -8.97
N SER A 7 -2.44 -5.31 -7.94
CA SER A 7 -3.41 -6.41 -7.97
C SER A 7 -4.25 -6.46 -6.70
N SER A 8 -5.40 -7.15 -6.77
CA SER A 8 -6.25 -7.44 -5.61
C SER A 8 -5.48 -8.19 -4.53
N ASN A 9 -5.88 -8.03 -3.27
CA ASN A 9 -5.25 -8.59 -2.07
C ASN A 9 -3.89 -8.00 -1.68
N GLN A 10 -3.31 -7.09 -2.47
CA GLN A 10 -2.13 -6.35 -2.04
C GLN A 10 -2.46 -5.43 -0.86
N VAL A 11 -1.54 -5.36 0.11
CA VAL A 11 -1.62 -4.47 1.26
C VAL A 11 -0.57 -3.38 1.12
N TYR A 12 -1.02 -2.16 1.36
CA TYR A 12 -0.21 -0.96 1.26
C TYR A 12 -0.23 -0.16 2.56
N GLU A 13 0.88 0.51 2.87
CA GLU A 13 1.05 1.38 4.03
C GLU A 13 1.33 2.83 3.60
N ALA A 14 0.73 3.80 4.27
CA ALA A 14 0.92 5.21 3.95
C ALA A 14 2.40 5.62 4.09
N CYS A 15 2.92 6.31 3.07
CA CYS A 15 4.30 6.79 3.07
C CYS A 15 4.48 8.04 3.96
N HIS A 16 3.43 8.84 4.13
CA HIS A 16 3.52 10.08 4.90
C HIS A 16 3.75 9.77 6.40
N PRO A 17 4.79 10.32 7.04
CA PRO A 17 5.12 9.99 8.44
C PRO A 17 4.00 10.38 9.42
N GLY A 18 3.25 11.46 9.12
CA GLY A 18 2.09 11.89 9.91
C GLY A 18 0.82 11.07 9.75
N ASP A 19 0.74 10.14 8.78
CA ASP A 19 -0.47 9.34 8.55
C ASP A 19 -0.62 8.14 9.52
N GLY A 20 0.28 8.01 10.49
CA GLY A 20 0.19 7.03 11.57
C GLY A 20 0.26 5.58 11.09
N LYS A 21 1.05 5.31 10.03
CA LYS A 21 1.17 3.98 9.40
C LYS A 21 -0.17 3.38 8.97
N ARG A 22 -1.10 4.21 8.49
CA ARG A 22 -2.39 3.76 7.95
C ARG A 22 -2.17 2.69 6.87
N ARG A 23 -2.87 1.57 6.99
CA ARG A 23 -2.83 0.46 6.03
C ARG A 23 -4.12 0.35 5.25
N ILE A 24 -3.99 -0.02 3.98
CA ILE A 24 -5.11 -0.26 3.07
C ILE A 24 -4.89 -1.58 2.33
N ARG A 25 -5.97 -2.29 2.00
CA ARG A 25 -5.95 -3.42 1.07
C ARG A 25 -6.59 -3.03 -0.26
N ILE A 26 -6.08 -3.57 -1.35
CA ILE A 26 -6.72 -3.48 -2.67
C ILE A 26 -7.83 -4.54 -2.73
N ILE A 27 -9.07 -4.08 -2.93
CA ILE A 27 -10.22 -4.94 -3.19
C ILE A 27 -10.24 -5.32 -4.67
N ALA A 28 -10.20 -4.30 -5.54
CA ALA A 28 -10.30 -4.45 -6.97
C ALA A 28 -9.55 -3.33 -7.70
N VAL A 29 -9.16 -3.59 -8.96
CA VAL A 29 -8.50 -2.61 -9.84
C VAL A 29 -9.42 -2.33 -11.03
N HIS A 30 -9.66 -1.05 -11.29
CA HIS A 30 -10.56 -0.56 -12.34
C HIS A 30 -9.87 0.53 -13.17
N GLY A 31 -9.31 0.15 -14.32
CA GLY A 31 -8.58 1.08 -15.18
C GLY A 31 -7.42 1.75 -14.43
N ASN A 32 -7.48 3.08 -14.26
CA ASN A 32 -6.45 3.86 -13.56
C ASN A 32 -6.71 4.07 -12.06
N ARG A 33 -7.71 3.39 -11.49
CA ARG A 33 -8.07 3.47 -10.07
C ARG A 33 -8.07 2.09 -9.42
N ALA A 34 -7.88 2.07 -8.10
CA ALA A 34 -8.10 0.90 -7.26
C ALA A 34 -9.19 1.20 -6.23
N GLU A 35 -10.08 0.24 -6.02
CA GLU A 35 -10.96 0.21 -4.86
C GLU A 35 -10.15 -0.33 -3.68
N ILE A 36 -10.14 0.42 -2.58
CA ILE A 36 -9.36 0.07 -1.39
C ILE A 36 -10.24 0.04 -0.15
N GLU A 37 -9.79 -0.72 0.84
CA GLU A 37 -10.39 -0.77 2.17
C GLU A 37 -9.33 -0.50 3.24
N THR A 38 -9.65 0.35 4.21
CA THR A 38 -8.74 0.64 5.32
C THR A 38 -8.69 -0.54 6.29
N ILE A 39 -7.48 -0.99 6.64
CA ILE A 39 -7.24 -2.07 7.61
C ILE A 39 -7.00 -1.47 9.01
N GLY A 40 -7.47 -2.16 10.05
CA GLY A 40 -7.12 -1.85 11.44
C GLY A 40 -7.88 -0.67 12.04
N ARG A 41 -8.96 -0.20 11.40
CA ARG A 41 -9.92 0.76 12.00
C ARG A 41 -11.22 0.05 12.38
N ARG A 42 -11.87 0.58 13.41
CA ARG A 42 -13.17 0.09 13.92
C ARG A 42 -14.26 0.06 12.85
N SER A 43 -14.16 0.96 11.86
CA SER A 43 -14.98 0.95 10.66
C SER A 43 -14.09 0.90 9.43
N ALA A 44 -14.26 -0.15 8.62
CA ALA A 44 -13.60 -0.28 7.33
C ALA A 44 -14.16 0.78 6.37
N LEU A 45 -13.33 1.74 5.99
CA LEU A 45 -13.69 2.74 4.98
C LEU A 45 -13.24 2.24 3.61
N ARG A 46 -14.20 2.14 2.69
CA ARG A 46 -13.97 1.84 1.28
C ARG A 46 -13.97 3.11 0.44
N ARG A 47 -13.02 3.22 -0.48
CA ARG A 47 -12.94 4.34 -1.44
C ARG A 47 -12.11 3.98 -2.65
N PHE A 48 -12.21 4.80 -3.69
CA PHE A 48 -11.32 4.72 -4.84
C PHE A 48 -10.10 5.63 -4.68
N ILE A 49 -8.93 5.16 -5.10
CA ILE A 49 -7.70 5.95 -5.19
C ILE A 49 -7.04 5.74 -6.56
N LEU A 50 -6.18 6.68 -6.97
CA LEU A 50 -5.43 6.58 -8.22
C LEU A 50 -4.29 5.58 -8.09
N LEU A 51 -4.06 4.77 -9.12
CA LEU A 51 -2.96 3.80 -9.13
C LEU A 51 -1.57 4.46 -9.02
N ASN A 52 -1.43 5.70 -9.48
CA ASN A 52 -0.17 6.45 -9.35
C ASN A 52 0.22 6.78 -7.90
N THR A 53 -0.70 6.63 -6.93
CA THR A 53 -0.43 6.78 -5.50
C THR A 53 0.05 5.49 -4.84
N LEU A 54 0.00 4.36 -5.55
CA LEU A 54 0.46 3.07 -5.09
C LEU A 54 1.87 2.82 -5.61
N HIS A 55 2.78 2.46 -4.71
CA HIS A 55 4.20 2.36 -5.00
C HIS A 55 4.76 1.02 -4.54
N ALA A 56 5.71 0.46 -5.29
CA ALA A 56 6.43 -0.75 -4.85
C ALA A 56 7.28 -0.52 -3.59
N SER A 57 7.85 0.68 -3.41
CA SER A 57 8.75 0.97 -2.31
C SER A 57 8.45 2.31 -1.63
N ALA A 58 8.99 2.47 -0.43
CA ALA A 58 8.95 3.70 0.36
C ALA A 58 9.81 4.84 -0.21
N THR A 59 10.60 4.57 -1.24
CA THR A 59 11.59 5.48 -1.79
C THR A 59 11.26 5.88 -3.23
N THR A 60 11.66 7.08 -3.62
CA THR A 60 11.62 7.52 -5.01
C THR A 60 12.73 6.84 -5.82
N SER A 61 12.68 6.96 -7.14
CA SER A 61 13.77 6.49 -8.02
C SER A 61 15.12 7.18 -7.74
N THR A 62 15.09 8.36 -7.12
CA THR A 62 16.27 9.12 -6.68
C THR A 62 16.72 8.77 -5.25
N GLY A 63 16.15 7.73 -4.64
CA GLY A 63 16.51 7.25 -3.30
C GLY A 63 15.93 8.07 -2.14
N ARG A 64 15.11 9.09 -2.41
CA ARG A 64 14.51 9.93 -1.35
C ARG A 64 13.28 9.25 -0.74
N PRO A 65 13.00 9.41 0.56
CA PRO A 65 11.77 8.92 1.17
C PRO A 65 10.54 9.55 0.50
N ARG A 66 9.53 8.74 0.19
CA ARG A 66 8.22 9.22 -0.27
C ARG A 66 7.49 9.86 0.89
N ARG A 67 6.90 11.04 0.64
CA ARG A 67 6.03 11.72 1.59
C ARG A 67 4.55 11.60 1.23
N THR A 68 4.22 10.98 0.10
CA THR A 68 2.84 10.85 -0.39
C THR A 68 2.58 9.42 -0.89
N GLY A 69 1.30 9.09 -1.01
CA GLY A 69 0.85 7.78 -1.48
C GLY A 69 1.06 6.67 -0.46
N TYR A 70 1.07 5.45 -0.96
CA TYR A 70 1.22 4.23 -0.17
C TYR A 70 2.26 3.31 -0.80
N ARG A 71 3.03 2.63 0.04
CA ARG A 71 4.02 1.62 -0.36
C ARG A 71 3.47 0.22 -0.15
N LEU A 72 3.81 -0.70 -1.05
CA LEU A 72 3.50 -2.12 -0.91
C LEU A 72 4.23 -2.64 0.34
N VAL A 73 3.52 -3.41 1.17
CA VAL A 73 4.08 -4.06 2.36
C VAL A 73 3.81 -5.55 2.42
N GLY A 74 2.98 -6.09 1.53
CA GLY A 74 2.73 -7.53 1.44
C GLY A 74 1.39 -7.86 0.77
N LEU A 75 0.97 -9.11 0.92
CA LEU A 75 -0.32 -9.63 0.47
C LEU A 75 -1.19 -10.00 1.68
N LEU A 76 -2.49 -9.79 1.57
CA LEU A 76 -3.46 -10.20 2.57
C LEU A 76 -3.55 -11.73 2.57
N GLY A 77 -3.00 -12.37 3.61
CA GLY A 77 -2.95 -13.84 3.75
C GLY A 77 -1.55 -14.40 3.93
N GLU A 78 -0.51 -13.63 3.57
CA GLU A 78 0.86 -13.95 3.93
C GLU A 78 1.12 -13.47 5.36
N PRO A 79 1.55 -14.34 6.29
CA PRO A 79 2.07 -13.86 7.58
C PRO A 79 3.24 -12.91 7.29
N PRO A 80 3.41 -11.81 8.05
CA PRO A 80 4.61 -11.02 7.92
C PRO A 80 5.78 -11.97 8.17
N GLU A 81 6.66 -12.15 7.17
CA GLU A 81 7.87 -12.96 7.32
C GLU A 81 8.49 -12.61 8.66
N ARG A 82 8.38 -13.52 9.63
CA ARG A 82 9.11 -13.41 10.88
C ARG A 82 10.55 -13.51 10.46
N SER A 83 11.31 -12.43 10.64
CA SER A 83 12.76 -12.44 10.45
C SER A 83 13.33 -13.71 11.08
N PRO A 84 14.17 -14.48 10.38
CA PRO A 84 14.82 -15.63 10.99
C PRO A 84 15.66 -15.09 12.15
N THR A 85 15.32 -15.55 13.36
CA THR A 85 16.11 -15.28 14.56
C THR A 85 17.33 -16.19 14.45
N THR A 86 18.50 -15.60 14.17
CA THR A 86 19.81 -16.24 14.39
C THR A 86 20.32 -15.83 15.76
#